data_AF-A0A7C1D8A2-F1
#
_entry.id   AF-A0A7C1D8A2-F1
#
_cell.length_a   1.000
_cell.length_b   1.000
_cell.length_c   1.000
_cell.angle_alpha   90.00
_cell.angle_beta   90.00
_cell.angle_gamma   90.00
#
_symmetry.space_group_name_H-M   'P 1'
#
loop_
_entity.id
_entity.type
_entity.pdbx_description
1 polymer ?
#
loop_
_entity_poly.entity_id
_entity_poly.type
_entity_poly.pdbx_seq_one_letter_code
_entity_poly.pdbx_strand_id
1 'polypeptide(L)'
;MTMALEPDFTKYSLALIKNEKIVFSSRESGLRPLWECLKKYRRSKKTFILFDKLIGLAAAKLIVHARIISRIETLLVSEPAKI
;
A
#
# COMPACT_ATOMS: atom_id res chain seq x y z
N MET A 1 -24.45 -1.71 1.42
CA MET A 1 -23.24 -2.38 0.91
C MET A 1 -22.37 -1.31 0.27
N THR A 2 -21.31 -0.86 0.92
CA THR A 2 -20.34 0.08 0.34
C THR A 2 -19.50 -0.69 -0.68
N MET A 3 -19.46 -0.24 -1.92
CA MET A 3 -18.63 -0.85 -2.97
C MET A 3 -17.16 -0.65 -2.58
N ALA A 4 -16.46 -1.75 -2.27
CA ALA A 4 -15.02 -1.70 -2.10
C ALA A 4 -14.38 -1.25 -3.42
N LEU A 5 -13.50 -0.25 -3.36
CA LEU A 5 -12.68 0.13 -4.50
C LEU A 5 -11.74 -1.05 -4.79
N GLU A 6 -11.88 -1.71 -5.94
CA GLU A 6 -10.99 -2.80 -6.34
C GLU A 6 -9.67 -2.26 -6.93
N PRO A 7 -8.53 -2.91 -6.66
CA PRO A 7 -7.26 -2.52 -7.26
C PRO A 7 -7.25 -2.66 -8.79
N ASP A 8 -6.69 -1.68 -9.48
CA ASP A 8 -6.41 -1.72 -10.92
C ASP A 8 -4.90 -1.55 -11.15
N PHE A 9 -4.18 -2.67 -11.07
CA PHE A 9 -2.73 -2.69 -11.24
C PHE A 9 -2.24 -2.45 -12.68
N THR A 10 -3.15 -2.20 -13.63
CA THR A 10 -2.78 -1.68 -14.96
C THR A 10 -2.50 -0.18 -14.91
N LYS A 11 -3.07 0.53 -13.93
CA LYS A 11 -2.91 1.99 -13.76
C LYS A 11 -1.74 2.35 -12.85
N TYR A 12 -1.41 1.50 -11.88
CA TYR A 12 -0.35 1.73 -10.88
C TYR A 12 0.28 0.42 -10.40
N SER A 13 1.54 0.48 -9.95
CA SER A 13 2.17 -0.61 -9.19
C SER A 13 1.85 -0.49 -7.70
N LEU A 14 1.65 0.73 -7.20
CA LEU A 14 1.33 1.04 -5.81
C LEU A 14 0.33 2.19 -5.72
N ALA A 15 -0.66 2.08 -4.84
CA ALA A 15 -1.60 3.15 -4.52
C ALA A 15 -1.98 3.17 -3.02
N LEU A 16 -2.18 4.36 -2.48
CA LEU A 16 -2.68 4.57 -1.11
C LEU A 16 -4.11 5.11 -1.17
N ILE A 17 -5.02 4.45 -0.48
CA ILE A 17 -6.45 4.70 -0.55
C ILE A 17 -6.94 5.24 0.80
N LYS A 18 -7.73 6.32 0.76
CA LYS A 18 -8.45 6.87 1.90
C LYS A 18 -9.87 7.19 1.52
N ASN A 19 -10.84 6.68 2.28
CA ASN A 19 -12.27 6.93 2.05
C ASN A 19 -12.65 6.71 0.57
N GLU A 20 -12.28 5.54 0.03
CA GLU A 20 -12.55 5.12 -1.37
C GLU A 20 -11.89 5.98 -2.46
N LYS A 21 -10.95 6.87 -2.08
CA LYS A 21 -10.20 7.72 -3.01
C LYS A 21 -8.71 7.39 -2.99
N ILE A 22 -8.10 7.35 -4.17
CA ILE A 22 -6.64 7.27 -4.31
C ILE A 22 -6.05 8.62 -3.90
N VAL A 23 -5.25 8.64 -2.83
CA VAL A 23 -4.56 9.84 -2.35
C VAL A 23 -3.09 9.88 -2.76
N PHE A 24 -2.55 8.74 -3.19
CA PHE A 24 -1.21 8.59 -3.75
C PHE A 24 -1.20 7.41 -4.72
N SER A 25 -0.47 7.51 -5.83
CA SER A 25 -0.18 6.35 -6.67
C SER A 25 1.19 6.50 -7.34
N SER A 26 1.79 5.37 -7.69
CA SER A 26 3.02 5.31 -8.47
C SER A 26 2.99 4.13 -9.44
N ARG A 27 3.69 4.28 -10.56
CA ARG A 27 4.00 3.18 -11.51
C ARG A 27 5.43 2.67 -11.35
N GLU A 28 6.23 3.30 -10.50
CA GLU A 28 7.62 2.90 -10.26
C GLU A 28 7.69 1.56 -9.52
N SER A 29 8.78 0.83 -9.74
CA SER A 29 9.07 -0.43 -9.07
C SER A 29 9.98 -0.23 -7.85
N GLY A 30 10.01 -1.24 -6.97
CA GLY A 30 10.89 -1.27 -5.80
C GLY A 30 10.32 -0.53 -4.58
N LEU A 31 11.16 -0.34 -3.55
CA LEU A 31 10.71 0.16 -2.25
C LEU A 31 10.59 1.68 -2.15
N ARG A 32 11.21 2.42 -3.06
CA ARG A 32 11.22 3.90 -3.03
C ARG A 32 9.80 4.50 -3.01
N PRO A 33 8.87 4.15 -3.92
CA PRO A 33 7.51 4.70 -3.89
C PRO A 33 6.76 4.37 -2.60
N LEU A 34 6.94 3.15 -2.07
CA LEU A 34 6.37 2.76 -0.78
C LEU A 34 6.92 3.61 0.37
N TRP A 35 8.24 3.77 0.45
CA TRP A 35 8.89 4.54 1.51
C TRP A 35 8.45 6.01 1.51
N GLU A 36 8.48 6.66 0.34
CA GLU A 36 8.07 8.06 0.22
C GLU A 36 6.59 8.25 0.57
N CYS A 37 5.73 7.34 0.13
CA CYS A 37 4.33 7.29 0.51
C CYS A 37 4.16 7.18 2.04
N LEU A 38 4.72 6.15 2.66
CA LEU A 38 4.58 5.93 4.10
C LEU A 38 5.13 7.11 4.91
N LYS A 39 6.30 7.66 4.53
CA LYS A 39 6.91 8.83 5.17
C LYS A 39 6.00 10.07 5.11
N LYS A 40 5.39 10.33 3.94
CA LYS A 40 4.48 11.47 3.72
C LYS A 40 3.23 11.39 4.60
N TYR A 41 2.64 10.21 4.76
CA TYR A 41 1.35 10.05 5.46
C TYR A 41 1.46 9.61 6.93
N ARG A 42 2.65 9.25 7.43
CA ARG A 42 2.88 8.77 8.80
C ARG A 42 2.32 9.69 9.89
N ARG A 43 2.40 11.01 9.70
CA ARG A 43 1.96 12.02 10.68
C ARG A 43 0.47 12.37 10.58
N SER A 44 -0.26 11.79 9.62
CA SER A 44 -1.66 12.15 9.37
C SER A 44 -2.64 11.69 10.45
N LYS A 45 -2.22 10.81 11.38
CA LYS A 45 -3.08 10.11 12.37
C LYS A 45 -4.28 9.39 11.74
N LYS A 46 -4.21 9.08 10.44
CA LYS A 46 -5.24 8.39 9.67
C LYS A 46 -4.76 6.97 9.32
N THR A 47 -5.72 6.08 9.14
CA THR A 47 -5.53 4.76 8.56
C THR A 47 -5.87 4.75 7.08
N PHE A 48 -5.15 3.95 6.31
CA PHE A 48 -5.25 3.82 4.86
C PHE A 48 -5.36 2.34 4.45
N ILE A 49 -5.80 2.11 3.22
CA ILE A 49 -5.63 0.83 2.54
C ILE A 49 -4.48 0.99 1.55
N LEU A 50 -3.59 0.01 1.51
CA LEU A 50 -2.48 -0.03 0.56
C LEU A 50 -2.80 -1.03 -0.54
N PHE A 51 -2.76 -0.59 -1.79
CA PHE A 51 -2.70 -1.47 -2.94
C PHE A 51 -1.25 -1.53 -3.39
N ASP A 52 -0.66 -2.71 -3.43
CA ASP A 52 0.70 -2.91 -3.92
C ASP A 52 0.75 -4.20 -4.72
N LYS A 53 1.22 -4.11 -5.96
CA LYS A 53 1.20 -5.24 -6.89
C LYS A 53 1.97 -6.44 -6.34
N LEU A 54 3.05 -6.20 -5.60
CA LEU A 54 3.97 -7.23 -5.09
C LEU A 54 4.43 -6.92 -3.67
N ILE A 55 4.12 -7.79 -2.71
CA ILE A 55 4.59 -7.65 -1.33
C ILE A 55 5.74 -8.63 -1.04
N GLY A 56 6.95 -8.07 -0.95
CA GLY A 56 8.13 -8.75 -0.41
C GLY A 56 8.37 -8.46 1.07
N LEU A 57 9.27 -9.23 1.72
CA LEU A 57 9.56 -9.10 3.16
C LEU A 57 9.95 -7.67 3.58
N ALA A 58 10.77 -6.99 2.79
CA ALA A 58 11.19 -5.63 3.09
C ALA A 58 10.02 -4.64 3.06
N ALA A 59 9.12 -4.78 2.08
CA ALA A 59 7.91 -3.97 1.98
C ALA A 59 6.98 -4.22 3.18
N ALA A 60 6.74 -5.49 3.51
CA ALA A 60 5.95 -5.90 4.68
C ALA A 60 6.47 -5.28 5.98
N LYS A 61 7.78 -5.33 6.24
CA LYS A 61 8.40 -4.71 7.42
C LYS A 61 8.20 -3.19 7.45
N LEU A 62 8.34 -2.50 6.32
CA LEU A 62 8.11 -1.05 6.23
C LEU A 62 6.65 -0.70 6.54
N ILE A 63 5.71 -1.49 6.01
CA ILE A 63 4.27 -1.29 6.21
C ILE A 63 3.89 -1.43 7.70
N VAL A 64 4.34 -2.52 8.34
CA VAL A 64 4.13 -2.77 9.77
C VAL A 64 4.76 -1.65 10.61
N HIS A 65 5.98 -1.24 10.29
CA HIS A 65 6.67 -0.16 10.99
C HIS A 65 5.92 1.18 10.89
N ALA A 66 5.26 1.45 9.75
CA ALA A 66 4.56 2.71 9.53
C ALA A 66 3.30 2.87 10.37
N ARG A 67 2.63 1.77 10.77
CA ARG A 67 1.42 1.75 11.63
C ARG A 67 0.26 2.63 11.13
N ILE A 68 0.17 2.84 9.82
CA ILE A 68 -0.89 3.63 9.18
C ILE A 68 -1.70 2.83 8.15
N ILE A 69 -1.32 1.59 7.87
CA ILE A 69 -2.00 0.72 6.90
C ILE A 69 -2.89 -0.25 7.66
N SER A 70 -4.19 -0.24 7.33
CA SER A 70 -5.22 -1.08 7.93
C SER A 70 -5.46 -2.38 7.17
N ARG A 71 -5.21 -2.36 5.86
CA ARG A 71 -5.38 -3.49 4.95
C ARG A 71 -4.42 -3.34 3.77
N ILE A 72 -3.94 -4.46 3.27
CA ILE A 72 -3.12 -4.54 2.07
C ILE A 72 -3.88 -5.38 1.04
N GLU A 73 -3.96 -4.90 -0.19
CA GLU A 73 -4.37 -5.69 -1.36
C GLU A 73 -3.15 -5.90 -2.25
N THR A 74 -2.91 -7.14 -2.66
CA THR A 74 -1.77 -7.48 -3.49
C THR A 74 -2.07 -8.65 -4.43
N LEU A 75 -1.39 -8.70 -5.57
CA LEU A 75 -1.49 -9.85 -6.49
C LEU A 75 -0.56 -10.99 -6.08
N LEU A 76 0.57 -10.68 -5.44
CA LEU A 76 1.55 -11.68 -5.04
C LEU A 76 2.25 -11.25 -3.77
N VAL A 77 2.26 -12.15 -2.79
CA VAL A 77 3.02 -12.03 -1.56
C VAL A 77 4.09 -13.12 -1.52
N SER A 78 5.33 -12.74 -1.24
CA SER A 78 6.40 -13.71 -1.01
C SER A 78 6.13 -14.49 0.28
N GLU A 79 6.48 -15.77 0.34
CA GLU A 79 6.33 -16.58 1.56
C GLU A 79 6.82 -15.90 2.85
N PRO A 80 8.05 -15.33 2.92
CA PRO A 80 8.51 -14.68 4.15
C PRO A 80 7.74 -13.42 4.53
N ALA A 81 6.93 -12.87 3.63
CA ALA A 81 6.13 -11.68 3.86
C ALA A 81 4.68 -11.97 4.29
N LYS A 82 4.28 -13.24 4.34
CA LYS A 82 3.06 -13.67 5.00
C LYS A 82 3.29 -13.53 6.51
N ILE A 83 2.73 -12.48 7.09
CA ILE A 83 2.83 -12.14 8.52
C ILE A 83 1.51 -12.44 9.21
#